data_AF-A0ABD4XLM4-F1
#
_entry.id   AF-A0ABD4XLM4-F1
#
_cell.length_a   1.000
_cell.length_b   1.000
_cell.length_c   1.000
_cell.angle_alpha   90.00
_cell.angle_beta   90.00
_cell.angle_gamma   90.00
#
_symmetry.space_group_name_H-M   'P 1'
#
loop_
_entity.id
_entity.type
_entity.pdbx_description
1 polymer ?
#
loop_
_entity_poly.entity_id
_entity_poly.type
_entity_poly.pdbx_seq_one_letter_code
_entity_poly.pdbx_strand_id
1 'polypeptide(L)'
;MTENNRLAIRLNDKEMAKIEQSAATYGLTKSQYLKQVAQKSYLRKPLFDNATQQLIVRELAHQGNNLNQIAKYINANAANNIDMDRLNYNFEQIAKGYEKLWQQLQK
;
A
#
# COMPACT_ATOMS: atom_id res chain seq x y z
N MET A 1 24.63 -17.76 23.42
CA MET A 1 24.68 -16.52 22.60
C MET A 1 24.59 -15.33 23.55
N THR A 2 25.53 -14.41 23.54
CA THR A 2 25.52 -13.20 24.38
C THR A 2 24.70 -12.09 23.71
N GLU A 3 23.80 -11.45 24.47
CA GLU A 3 22.97 -10.34 23.98
C GLU A 3 23.69 -9.00 24.15
N ASN A 4 24.50 -8.62 23.15
CA ASN A 4 25.34 -7.41 23.22
C ASN A 4 24.69 -6.15 22.61
N ASN A 5 23.58 -6.31 21.87
CA ASN A 5 22.93 -5.21 21.17
C ASN A 5 21.76 -4.63 22.00
N ARG A 6 21.62 -3.30 22.01
CA ARG A 6 20.54 -2.58 22.70
C ARG A 6 19.72 -1.76 21.70
N LEU A 7 18.40 -1.80 21.85
CA LEU A 7 17.45 -0.99 21.08
C LEU A 7 16.78 0.02 22.02
N ALA A 8 16.89 1.31 21.72
CA ALA A 8 16.19 2.38 22.43
C ALA A 8 14.96 2.81 21.63
N ILE A 9 13.79 2.81 22.26
CA ILE A 9 12.50 3.20 21.66
C ILE A 9 11.96 4.39 22.43
N ARG A 10 11.58 5.46 21.72
CA ARG A 10 10.84 6.58 22.32
C ARG A 10 9.35 6.26 22.27
N LEU A 11 8.66 6.48 23.38
CA LEU A 11 7.26 6.17 23.55
C LEU A 11 6.57 7.38 24.17
N ASN A 12 5.33 7.64 23.77
CA ASN A 12 4.45 8.51 24.54
C ASN A 12 3.78 7.74 25.70
N ASP A 13 3.11 8.46 26.60
CA ASP A 13 2.52 7.87 27.80
C ASP A 13 1.50 6.77 27.50
N LYS A 14 0.71 6.94 26.43
CA LYS A 14 -0.31 5.95 26.03
C LYS A 14 0.32 4.66 25.51
N GLU A 15 1.36 4.78 24.70
CA GLU A 15 2.11 3.63 24.17
C GLU A 15 2.81 2.86 25.29
N MET A 16 3.41 3.60 26.23
CA MET A 16 4.06 3.03 27.40
C MET A 16 3.07 2.25 28.27
N ALA A 17 1.92 2.86 28.61
CA ALA A 17 0.87 2.23 29.42
C ALA A 17 0.33 0.95 28.75
N LYS A 18 0.14 0.97 27.42
CA LYS A 18 -0.29 -0.22 26.67
C LYS A 18 0.72 -1.35 26.75
N ILE A 19 2.02 -1.05 26.63
CA ILE A 19 3.08 -2.05 26.75
C ILE A 19 3.10 -2.65 28.16
N GLU A 20 2.97 -1.81 29.19
CA GLU A 20 2.94 -2.26 30.59
C GLU A 20 1.75 -3.17 30.88
N GLN A 21 0.55 -2.77 30.48
CA GLN A 21 -0.66 -3.57 30.65
C GLN A 21 -0.56 -4.92 29.91
N SER A 22 -0.06 -4.89 28.67
CA SER A 22 0.10 -6.10 27.88
C SER A 22 1.14 -7.02 28.51
N ALA A 23 2.30 -6.50 28.88
CA ALA A 23 3.36 -7.28 29.53
C ALA A 23 2.86 -7.92 30.84
N ALA A 24 2.10 -7.16 31.65
CA ALA A 24 1.50 -7.68 32.88
C ALA A 24 0.50 -8.81 32.62
N THR A 25 -0.32 -8.70 31.57
CA THR A 25 -1.30 -9.74 31.19
C THR A 25 -0.61 -11.07 30.85
N TYR A 26 0.59 -11.02 30.28
CA TYR A 26 1.40 -12.20 29.96
C TYR A 26 2.41 -12.59 31.06
N GLY A 27 2.44 -11.88 32.19
CA GLY A 27 3.41 -12.10 33.28
C GLY A 27 4.87 -11.84 32.86
N LEU A 28 5.10 -10.95 31.89
CA LEU A 28 6.41 -10.63 31.33
C LEU A 28 6.88 -9.24 31.75
N THR A 29 8.19 -9.01 31.70
CA THR A 29 8.73 -7.65 31.70
C THR A 29 8.46 -6.95 30.37
N LYS A 30 8.43 -5.60 30.36
CA LYS A 30 8.31 -4.79 29.13
C LYS A 30 9.25 -5.24 28.02
N SER A 31 10.53 -5.46 28.36
CA SER A 31 11.56 -5.86 27.41
C SER A 31 11.34 -7.27 26.87
N GLN A 32 10.95 -8.23 27.73
CA GLN A 32 10.63 -9.60 27.28
C GLN A 32 9.41 -9.62 26.38
N TYR A 33 8.36 -8.87 26.73
CA TYR A 33 7.16 -8.73 25.92
C TYR A 33 7.49 -8.13 24.54
N LEU A 34 8.18 -6.98 24.50
CA LEU A 34 8.58 -6.35 23.24
C LEU A 34 9.47 -7.25 22.38
N LYS A 35 10.39 -7.99 22.99
CA LYS A 35 11.24 -8.94 22.28
C LYS A 35 10.42 -10.09 21.68
N GLN A 36 9.47 -10.65 22.43
CA GLN A 36 8.58 -11.68 21.89
C GLN A 36 7.67 -11.13 20.79
N VAL A 37 7.14 -9.91 20.96
CA VAL A 37 6.36 -9.24 19.91
C VAL A 37 7.21 -9.03 18.67
N ALA A 38 8.47 -8.58 18.78
CA ALA A 38 9.35 -8.39 17.64
C ALA A 38 9.78 -9.70 16.95
N GLN A 39 9.89 -10.80 17.71
CA GLN A 39 10.24 -12.12 17.18
C GLN A 39 9.05 -12.86 16.57
N LYS A 40 7.85 -12.68 17.14
CA LYS A 40 6.61 -13.35 16.74
C LYS A 40 5.71 -12.46 15.89
N SER A 41 6.04 -11.18 15.70
CA SER A 41 5.29 -10.32 14.81
C SER A 41 5.40 -10.94 13.43
N TYR A 42 4.27 -11.42 12.94
CA TYR A 42 4.11 -11.64 11.52
C TYR A 42 4.13 -10.25 10.88
N LEU A 43 5.33 -9.72 10.62
CA LEU A 43 5.52 -8.74 9.58
C LEU A 43 5.13 -9.48 8.31
N ARG A 44 3.86 -9.33 7.91
CA ARG A 44 3.36 -9.92 6.68
C ARG A 44 4.28 -9.38 5.60
N LYS A 45 5.13 -10.25 5.05
CA LYS A 45 6.05 -9.84 3.99
C LYS A 45 5.17 -9.20 2.92
N PRO A 46 5.35 -7.91 2.63
CA PRO A 46 4.52 -7.27 1.63
C PRO A 46 4.67 -8.06 0.33
N LEU A 47 3.56 -8.25 -0.38
CA LEU A 47 3.54 -9.06 -1.61
C LEU A 47 4.55 -8.53 -2.64
N PHE A 48 4.81 -7.22 -2.58
CA PHE A 48 5.76 -6.50 -3.41
C PHE A 48 6.72 -5.70 -2.52
N ASP A 49 7.97 -5.52 -2.97
CA ASP A 49 8.90 -4.60 -2.32
C ASP A 49 8.42 -3.14 -2.45
N ASN A 50 9.03 -2.24 -1.68
CA ASN A 50 8.57 -0.85 -1.61
C ASN A 50 8.64 -0.12 -2.96
N ALA A 51 9.64 -0.39 -3.80
CA ALA A 51 9.77 0.25 -5.11
C ALA A 51 8.66 -0.24 -6.05
N THR A 52 8.40 -1.55 -6.06
CA THR A 52 7.30 -2.14 -6.83
C THR A 52 5.93 -1.61 -6.37
N GLN A 53 5.72 -1.45 -5.05
CA GLN A 53 4.50 -0.84 -4.51
C GLN A 53 4.29 0.59 -5.00
N GLN A 54 5.32 1.43 -4.98
CA GLN A 54 5.23 2.81 -5.46
C GLN A 54 4.93 2.87 -6.95
N LEU A 55 5.52 1.96 -7.74
CA LEU A 55 5.26 1.85 -9.17
C LEU A 55 3.79 1.49 -9.45
N ILE A 56 3.26 0.48 -8.75
CA ILE A 56 1.85 0.06 -8.86
C ILE A 56 0.92 1.24 -8.52
N VAL A 57 1.16 1.91 -7.40
CA VAL A 57 0.33 3.05 -6.95
C VAL A 57 0.32 4.15 -8.00
N ARG A 58 1.49 4.49 -8.57
CA ARG A 58 1.62 5.54 -9.58
C ARG A 58 0.87 5.18 -10.86
N GLU A 59 1.01 3.94 -11.33
CA GLU A 59 0.40 3.49 -12.58
C GLU A 59 -1.13 3.38 -12.44
N LEU A 60 -1.62 2.85 -11.32
CA LEU A 60 -3.05 2.81 -11.02
C LEU A 60 -3.66 4.22 -10.91
N ALA A 61 -2.95 5.16 -10.28
CA ALA A 61 -3.40 6.55 -10.18
C ALA A 61 -3.50 7.22 -11.57
N HIS A 62 -2.51 6.98 -12.43
CA HIS A 62 -2.53 7.49 -13.81
C HIS A 62 -3.72 6.93 -14.60
N GLN A 63 -3.97 5.63 -14.51
CA GLN A 63 -5.09 4.98 -15.20
C GLN A 63 -6.45 5.44 -14.65
N GLY A 64 -6.58 5.58 -13.32
CA GLY A 64 -7.78 6.12 -12.69
C GLY A 64 -8.07 7.56 -13.14
N ASN A 65 -7.04 8.39 -13.29
CA ASN A 65 -7.18 9.75 -13.81
C ASN A 65 -7.67 9.75 -15.27
N ASN A 66 -7.16 8.85 -16.11
CA ASN A 66 -7.60 8.73 -17.51
C ASN A 66 -9.07 8.28 -17.59
N LEU A 67 -9.46 7.29 -16.79
CA LEU A 67 -10.86 6.85 -16.68
C LEU A 67 -11.78 7.99 -16.22
N ASN A 68 -11.35 8.78 -15.23
CA ASN A 68 -12.12 9.91 -14.75
C ASN A 68 -12.28 11.01 -15.81
N GLN A 69 -11.24 11.25 -16.62
CA GLN A 69 -11.33 12.20 -17.75
C GLN A 69 -12.33 11.71 -18.81
N ILE A 70 -12.33 10.41 -19.13
CA ILE A 70 -13.32 9.81 -20.03
C ILE A 70 -14.73 9.99 -19.48
N ALA A 71 -14.96 9.66 -18.20
CA ALA A 71 -16.26 9.81 -17.57
C ALA A 71 -16.75 11.27 -17.59
N LYS A 72 -15.88 12.22 -17.27
CA LYS A 72 -16.19 13.66 -17.36
C LYS A 72 -16.52 14.09 -18.78
N TYR A 73 -15.76 13.62 -19.77
CA TYR A 73 -16.00 13.93 -21.18
C TYR A 73 -17.35 13.41 -21.65
N ILE A 74 -17.70 12.17 -21.31
CA ILE A 74 -19.01 11.58 -21.64
C ILE A 74 -20.13 12.40 -20.98
N ASN A 75 -20.03 12.68 -19.67
CA ASN A 75 -21.06 13.43 -18.95
C ASN A 75 -21.25 14.85 -19.51
N ALA A 76 -20.17 15.53 -19.90
CA ALA A 76 -20.23 16.86 -20.47
C ALA A 76 -20.81 16.90 -21.90
N ASN A 77 -20.74 15.79 -22.64
CA ASN A 77 -21.18 15.69 -24.03
C ASN A 77 -22.40 14.77 -24.21
N ALA A 78 -23.08 14.39 -23.12
CA ALA A 78 -24.21 13.45 -23.17
C ALA A 78 -25.39 13.93 -24.05
N ALA A 79 -25.53 15.25 -24.25
CA ALA A 79 -26.53 15.86 -25.13
C ALA A 79 -25.98 16.21 -26.54
N ASN A 80 -24.67 16.01 -26.77
CA ASN A 80 -23.98 16.32 -28.01
C ASN A 80 -23.54 15.03 -28.72
N ASN A 81 -23.03 15.16 -29.94
CA ASN A 81 -22.44 14.01 -30.64
C ASN A 81 -21.08 13.68 -30.02
N ILE A 82 -20.99 12.52 -29.39
CA ILE A 82 -19.78 12.03 -28.72
C ILE A 82 -18.79 11.52 -29.78
N ASP A 83 -17.51 11.93 -29.67
CA ASP A 83 -16.43 11.42 -30.51
C ASP A 83 -16.05 9.99 -30.08
N MET A 84 -16.69 9.02 -30.73
CA MET A 84 -16.53 7.59 -30.43
C MET A 84 -15.14 7.06 -30.80
N ASP A 85 -14.51 7.58 -31.85
CA ASP A 85 -13.18 7.15 -32.27
C ASP A 85 -12.12 7.53 -31.24
N ARG A 86 -12.21 8.76 -30.71
CA ARG A 86 -11.34 9.22 -29.63
C ARG A 86 -11.57 8.44 -28.33
N LEU A 87 -12.81 8.08 -28.03
CA LEU A 87 -13.15 7.25 -26.86
C LEU A 87 -12.54 5.85 -26.97
N ASN A 88 -12.72 5.20 -28.12
CA ASN A 88 -12.15 3.88 -28.38
C ASN A 88 -10.63 3.91 -28.26
N TYR A 89 -9.97 4.92 -28.84
CA TYR A 89 -8.53 5.11 -28.69
C TYR A 89 -8.11 5.23 -27.21
N ASN A 90 -8.80 6.04 -26.42
CA ASN A 90 -8.47 6.21 -25.01
C ASN A 90 -8.64 4.91 -24.20
N PHE A 91 -9.69 4.13 -24.48
CA PHE A 91 -9.89 2.82 -23.86
C PHE A 91 -8.78 1.83 -24.22
N GLU A 92 -8.34 1.81 -25.48
CA GLU A 92 -7.20 1.00 -25.90
C GLU A 92 -5.90 1.39 -25.18
N GLN A 93 -5.65 2.69 -24.98
CA GLN A 93 -4.45 3.14 -24.25
C GLN A 93 -4.49 2.71 -22.78
N ILE A 94 -5.66 2.75 -22.14
CA ILE A 94 -5.85 2.27 -20.77
C ILE A 94 -5.60 0.76 -20.70
N ALA A 95 -6.17 -0.02 -21.63
CA ALA A 95 -5.96 -1.47 -21.70
C ALA A 95 -4.48 -1.83 -21.86
N LYS A 96 -3.76 -1.16 -22.77
CA LYS A 96 -2.31 -1.32 -22.96
C LYS A 96 -1.51 -0.97 -21.70
N GLY A 97 -1.94 0.06 -20.96
CA GLY A 97 -1.35 0.43 -19.67
C GLY A 97 -1.48 -0.68 -18.63
N TYR A 98 -2.67 -1.26 -18.50
CA TYR A 98 -2.91 -2.40 -17.60
C TYR A 98 -2.08 -3.62 -17.99
N GLU A 99 -2.02 -3.96 -19.27
CA GLU A 99 -1.23 -5.08 -19.77
C GLU A 99 0.27 -4.91 -19.47
N LYS A 100 0.80 -3.71 -19.69
CA LYS A 100 2.19 -3.39 -19.38
C LYS A 100 2.48 -3.47 -17.88
N LEU A 101 1.59 -2.96 -17.03
CA LEU A 101 1.71 -3.09 -15.58
C LEU A 101 1.73 -4.58 -15.19
N TRP A 102 0.82 -5.38 -15.76
CA TRP A 102 0.74 -6.81 -15.48
C TRP A 102 2.03 -7.56 -15.86
N GLN A 103 2.59 -7.30 -17.03
CA GLN A 103 3.87 -7.89 -17.47
C GLN A 103 5.04 -7.54 -16.53
N GLN A 104 5.04 -6.34 -15.95
CA GLN A 104 6.07 -5.92 -14.99
C GLN A 104 5.95 -6.64 -13.64
N LEU A 105 4.75 -7.07 -13.27
CA LEU A 105 4.45 -7.77 -12.02
C LEU A 105 4.62 -9.29 -12.09
N GLN A 106 4.82 -9.85 -13.29
CA GLN A 106 5.07 -11.29 -13.50
C GLN A 106 6.54 -11.70 -13.33
N LYS A 107 7.43 -10.76 -12.99
CA LYS A 107 8.85 -11.02 -12.68
C LYS A 107 9.05 -11.29 -11.20
#